data_AF-A0A3D5BX29-F1
#
_entry.id   AF-A0A3D5BX29-F1
#
_cell.length_a   1.000
_cell.length_b   1.000
_cell.length_c   1.000
_cell.angle_alpha   90.00
_cell.angle_beta   90.00
_cell.angle_gamma   90.00
#
_symmetry.space_group_name_H-M   'P 1'
#
loop_
_entity.id
_entity.type
_entity.pdbx_description
1 polymer ?
#
loop_
_entity_poly.entity_id
_entity_poly.type
_entity_poly.pdbx_seq_one_letter_code
_entity_poly.pdbx_strand_id
1 'polypeptide(L)'
;MSKARPYLPGSLDTFGNAASMFVRQFQFPDFFEECDKFLSIDSDNRHFDKERFAKCLKKHAGIESDIEEWKLEGWLLGATDAEIMAFLRDVVGLEMRMPWTGFRIMASKYPNGHTIWHFQLFAKHPESGAEIFTGSVAPNVEQ
;
A
#
# COMPACT_ATOMS: atom_id res chain seq x y z
N MET A 1 -16.21 -7.86 -3.41
CA MET A 1 -14.78 -8.08 -3.11
C MET A 1 -14.66 -8.51 -1.66
N SER A 2 -13.71 -9.39 -1.31
CA SER A 2 -13.42 -9.72 0.10
C SER A 2 -12.80 -8.52 0.80
N LYS A 3 -13.18 -8.26 2.05
CA LYS A 3 -12.63 -7.16 2.87
C LYS A 3 -11.14 -7.40 3.14
N ALA A 4 -10.38 -6.33 3.39
CA ALA A 4 -8.97 -6.45 3.75
C ALA A 4 -8.85 -6.94 5.20
N ARG A 5 -8.04 -7.97 5.46
CA ARG A 5 -7.83 -8.49 6.82
C ARG A 5 -7.07 -7.48 7.66
N PRO A 6 -7.40 -7.25 8.94
CA PRO A 6 -6.67 -6.29 9.76
C PRO A 6 -5.21 -6.70 9.92
N TYR A 7 -4.32 -5.71 9.97
CA TYR A 7 -2.92 -5.94 10.29
C TYR A 7 -2.71 -6.07 11.79
N LEU A 8 -1.90 -7.06 12.18
CA LEU A 8 -1.49 -7.27 13.56
C LEU A 8 0.03 -7.08 13.63
N PRO A 9 0.55 -6.18 14.48
CA PRO A 9 2.00 -6.01 14.63
C PRO A 9 2.71 -7.34 14.90
N GLY A 10 3.78 -7.62 14.15
CA GLY A 10 4.52 -8.88 14.24
C GLY A 10 3.83 -10.10 13.60
N SER A 11 2.61 -9.96 13.04
CA SER A 11 1.93 -11.08 12.39
C SER A 11 2.49 -11.39 11.00
N LEU A 12 3.17 -10.44 10.36
CA LEU A 12 3.94 -10.74 9.14
C LEU A 12 5.05 -11.75 9.40
N ASP A 13 5.53 -11.91 10.64
CA ASP A 13 6.55 -12.90 10.98
C ASP A 13 5.98 -14.30 11.24
N THR A 14 4.67 -14.50 11.07
CA THR A 14 4.03 -15.80 11.29
C THR A 14 4.24 -16.72 10.09
N PHE A 15 4.88 -17.88 10.32
CA PHE A 15 4.96 -18.97 9.35
C PHE A 15 3.57 -19.59 9.11
N GLY A 16 2.75 -18.93 8.30
CA GLY A 16 1.38 -19.38 8.00
C GLY A 16 0.51 -18.28 7.41
N ASN A 17 0.39 -18.26 6.09
CA ASN A 17 -0.66 -17.62 5.29
C ASN A 17 -1.19 -16.24 5.77
N ALA A 18 -0.28 -15.32 6.08
CA ALA A 18 -0.61 -13.90 6.22
C ALA A 18 -0.76 -13.32 4.81
N ALA A 19 -1.95 -13.45 4.20
CA ALA A 19 -2.24 -12.91 2.87
C ALA A 19 -3.06 -11.61 2.96
N SER A 20 -2.58 -10.56 2.28
CA SER A 20 -3.26 -9.28 2.10
C SER A 20 -3.73 -8.62 3.41
N MET A 21 -2.82 -8.55 4.39
CA MET A 21 -3.06 -7.86 5.67
C MET A 21 -3.02 -6.34 5.46
N PHE A 22 -4.02 -5.65 5.98
CA PHE A 22 -4.28 -4.21 5.87
C PHE A 22 -3.28 -3.38 6.68
N VAL A 23 -2.26 -2.83 6.04
CA VAL A 23 -1.27 -2.01 6.76
C VAL A 23 -1.83 -0.61 7.00
N ARG A 24 -2.31 0.04 5.93
CA ARG A 24 -2.84 1.41 6.00
C ARG A 24 -3.70 1.76 4.79
N GLN A 25 -4.62 2.70 4.95
CA GLN A 25 -5.28 3.39 3.85
C GLN A 25 -5.62 4.84 4.19
N PHE A 26 -5.76 5.64 3.15
CA PHE A 26 -6.23 7.01 3.18
C PHE A 26 -7.11 7.26 1.97
N GLN A 27 -8.33 7.78 2.18
CA GLN A 27 -9.28 8.13 1.13
C GLN A 27 -9.46 7.03 0.06
N PHE A 28 -9.63 5.79 0.51
CA PHE A 28 -9.71 4.63 -0.37
C PHE A 28 -11.12 4.04 -0.36
N PRO A 29 -11.71 3.70 -1.52
CA PRO A 29 -13.10 3.30 -1.58
C PRO A 29 -13.31 1.82 -1.25
N ASP A 30 -14.56 1.43 -1.07
CA ASP A 30 -14.99 0.04 -0.97
C ASP A 30 -15.39 -0.56 -2.33
N PHE A 31 -15.92 0.28 -3.23
CA PHE A 31 -16.18 -0.04 -4.64
C PHE A 31 -15.63 1.05 -5.56
N PHE A 32 -15.32 0.68 -6.80
CA PHE A 32 -14.83 1.61 -7.82
C PHE A 32 -15.93 1.85 -8.85
N GLU A 33 -16.16 3.10 -9.22
CA GLU A 33 -16.98 3.43 -10.37
C GLU A 33 -16.11 3.47 -11.65
N GLU A 34 -16.73 3.33 -12.83
CA GLU A 34 -16.00 3.29 -14.11
C GLU A 34 -15.19 4.57 -14.39
N CYS A 35 -15.65 5.71 -13.86
CA CYS A 35 -14.98 7.00 -13.99
C CYS A 35 -13.75 7.13 -13.09
N ASP A 36 -13.66 6.33 -12.03
CA ASP A 36 -12.54 6.35 -11.10
C ASP A 36 -11.28 5.75 -11.71
N LYS A 37 -10.12 6.08 -11.12
CA LYS A 37 -8.84 5.54 -11.54
C LYS A 37 -8.22 4.76 -10.41
N PHE A 38 -7.72 3.59 -10.76
CA PHE A 38 -7.13 2.64 -9.83
C PHE A 38 -5.84 2.07 -10.42
N LEU A 39 -4.85 1.90 -9.55
CA LEU A 39 -3.62 1.21 -9.84
C LEU A 39 -3.28 0.28 -8.68
N SER A 40 -2.84 -0.94 -8.99
CA SER A 40 -2.25 -1.88 -8.04
C SER A 40 -0.88 -2.31 -8.52
N ILE A 41 0.13 -2.25 -7.66
CA ILE A 41 1.49 -2.71 -7.91
C ILE A 41 1.95 -3.58 -6.75
N ASP A 42 2.50 -4.74 -7.07
CA ASP A 42 3.05 -5.67 -6.09
C ASP A 42 4.58 -5.65 -6.14
N SER A 43 5.23 -5.61 -4.97
CA SER A 43 6.70 -5.52 -4.88
C SER A 43 7.45 -6.76 -5.38
N ASP A 44 6.75 -7.89 -5.57
CA ASP A 44 7.30 -9.13 -6.11
C ASP A 44 7.00 -9.32 -7.61
N ASN A 45 6.33 -8.36 -8.24
CA ASN A 45 6.09 -8.42 -9.68
C ASN A 45 7.42 -8.34 -10.44
N ARG A 46 7.59 -9.15 -11.49
CA ARG A 46 8.79 -9.13 -12.35
C ARG A 46 9.04 -7.76 -12.99
N HIS A 47 7.99 -6.98 -13.19
CA HIS A 47 8.05 -5.62 -13.75
C HIS A 47 8.25 -4.54 -12.70
N PHE A 48 8.37 -4.91 -11.42
CA PHE A 48 8.63 -3.97 -10.34
C PHE A 48 10.09 -3.51 -10.36
N ASP A 49 10.29 -2.20 -10.43
CA ASP A 49 11.62 -1.60 -10.42
C ASP A 49 12.20 -1.60 -9.00
N LYS A 50 12.87 -2.70 -8.65
CA LYS A 50 13.48 -2.91 -7.33
C LYS A 50 14.55 -1.87 -7.00
N GLU A 51 15.30 -1.39 -7.99
CA GLU A 51 16.32 -0.35 -7.78
C GLU A 51 15.68 0.99 -7.44
N ARG A 52 14.63 1.38 -8.17
CA ARG A 52 13.85 2.57 -7.85
C ARG A 52 13.23 2.47 -6.47
N PHE A 53 12.64 1.32 -6.14
CA PHE A 53 12.06 1.09 -4.84
C PHE A 53 13.08 1.29 -3.71
N ALA A 54 14.28 0.72 -3.82
CA ALA A 54 15.35 0.93 -2.87
C ALA A 54 15.76 2.41 -2.73
N LYS A 55 15.87 3.14 -3.86
CA LYS A 55 16.14 4.59 -3.84
C LYS A 55 15.02 5.38 -3.14
N CYS A 56 13.77 4.98 -3.34
CA CYS A 56 12.61 5.62 -2.72
C CYS A 56 12.56 5.34 -1.21
N LEU A 57 12.84 4.12 -0.78
CA LEU A 57 12.96 3.75 0.64
C LEU A 57 14.03 4.60 1.35
N LYS A 58 15.21 4.72 0.74
CA LYS A 58 16.27 5.57 1.28
C LYS A 58 15.85 7.04 1.36
N LYS A 59 15.22 7.56 0.30
CA LYS A 59 14.80 8.97 0.22
C LYS A 59 13.71 9.33 1.24
N HIS A 60 12.68 8.50 1.37
CA HIS A 60 11.46 8.84 2.14
C HIS A 60 11.50 8.30 3.57
N ALA A 61 12.09 7.12 3.76
CA ALA A 61 12.09 6.41 5.04
C ALA A 61 13.48 6.35 5.70
N GLY A 62 14.55 6.75 5.01
CA GLY A 62 15.92 6.62 5.51
C GLY A 62 16.40 5.17 5.64
N ILE A 63 15.72 4.22 4.97
CA ILE A 63 16.00 2.79 5.03
C ILE A 63 17.01 2.43 3.92
N GLU A 64 18.17 1.88 4.29
CA GLU A 64 19.17 1.39 3.34
C GLU A 64 18.70 0.10 2.64
N SER A 65 19.24 -0.19 1.45
CA SER A 65 18.64 -1.09 0.44
C SER A 65 18.55 -2.58 0.77
N ASP A 66 18.91 -3.01 1.98
CA ASP A 66 18.68 -4.36 2.44
C ASP A 66 17.36 -4.36 3.21
N ILE A 67 16.29 -4.84 2.54
CA ILE A 67 14.91 -4.73 3.03
C ILE A 67 14.78 -5.48 4.37
N GLU A 68 14.96 -4.73 5.44
CA GLU A 68 14.47 -5.07 6.76
C GLU A 68 12.96 -4.79 6.74
N GLU A 69 12.16 -5.80 6.42
CA GLU A 69 10.70 -5.70 6.24
C GLU A 69 10.02 -4.94 7.40
N TRP A 70 10.51 -5.17 8.61
CA TRP A 70 10.08 -4.50 9.84
C TRP A 70 10.32 -2.98 9.86
N LYS A 71 11.37 -2.47 9.20
CA LYS A 71 11.65 -1.04 9.10
C LYS A 71 10.64 -0.34 8.20
N LEU A 72 10.27 -0.97 7.07
CA LEU A 72 9.24 -0.41 6.18
C LEU A 72 7.88 -0.41 6.86
N GLU A 73 7.51 -1.51 7.52
CA GLU A 73 6.29 -1.58 8.32
C GLU A 73 6.23 -0.46 9.37
N GLY A 74 7.27 -0.33 10.20
CA GLY A 74 7.33 0.69 11.24
C GLY A 74 7.21 2.11 10.68
N TRP A 75 7.88 2.38 9.55
CA TRP A 75 7.75 3.67 8.86
C TRP A 75 6.32 3.90 8.34
N LEU A 76 5.70 2.90 7.69
CA LEU A 76 4.33 3.02 7.17
C LEU A 76 3.29 3.28 8.25
N LEU A 77 3.48 2.73 9.45
CA LEU A 77 2.59 2.97 10.59
C LEU A 77 2.82 4.36 11.22
N GLY A 78 4.04 4.89 11.16
CA GLY A 78 4.41 6.18 11.77
C GLY A 78 4.32 7.40 10.85
N ALA A 79 4.42 7.22 9.53
CA ALA A 79 4.44 8.30 8.55
C ALA A 79 3.09 9.05 8.48
N THR A 80 3.05 10.21 7.87
CA THR A 80 1.81 10.92 7.51
C THR A 80 1.26 10.41 6.18
N ASP A 81 -0.02 10.65 5.93
CA ASP A 81 -0.64 10.25 4.65
C ASP A 81 0.02 10.98 3.46
N ALA A 82 0.49 12.21 3.67
CA ALA A 82 1.21 12.99 2.67
C ALA A 82 2.58 12.39 2.33
N GLU A 83 3.34 11.94 3.33
CA GLU A 83 4.63 11.27 3.14
C GLU A 83 4.46 9.95 2.39
N ILE A 84 3.45 9.15 2.77
CA ILE A 84 3.16 7.88 2.09
C ILE A 84 2.73 8.14 0.64
N MET A 85 1.87 9.12 0.38
CA MET A 85 1.48 9.47 -0.98
C MET A 85 2.68 9.92 -1.83
N ALA A 86 3.60 10.71 -1.27
CA ALA A 86 4.81 11.12 -1.96
C ALA A 86 5.71 9.91 -2.27
N PHE A 87 5.88 9.00 -1.32
CA PHE A 87 6.61 7.75 -1.50
C PHE A 87 5.99 6.89 -2.61
N LEU A 88 4.68 6.62 -2.56
CA LEU A 88 4.00 5.78 -3.56
C LEU A 88 4.09 6.36 -4.96
N ARG A 89 3.96 7.70 -5.11
CA ARG A 89 4.14 8.37 -6.41
C ARG A 89 5.54 8.15 -6.98
N ASP A 90 6.58 8.23 -6.15
CA ASP A 90 7.95 8.00 -6.57
C ASP A 90 8.21 6.52 -6.93
N VAL A 91 7.62 5.58 -6.17
CA VAL A 91 7.72 4.14 -6.42
C VAL A 91 7.05 3.74 -7.73
N VAL A 92 5.84 4.25 -7.98
CA VAL A 92 5.04 3.95 -9.18
C VAL A 92 5.66 4.57 -10.43
N GLY A 93 6.27 5.74 -10.29
CA GLY A 93 7.03 6.38 -11.35
C GLY A 93 6.26 7.35 -12.23
N LEU A 94 7.04 8.24 -12.84
CA LEU A 94 6.66 9.51 -13.47
C LEU A 94 5.69 9.43 -14.66
N GLU A 95 5.39 8.25 -15.19
CA GLU A 95 4.48 8.12 -16.34
C GLU A 95 3.02 8.37 -15.97
N MET A 96 2.68 8.25 -14.69
CA MET A 96 1.31 8.45 -14.21
C MET A 96 1.20 9.70 -13.34
N ARG A 97 1.26 10.87 -13.99
CA ARG A 97 0.91 12.18 -13.40
C ARG A 97 -0.60 12.31 -13.19
N MET A 98 -1.20 11.30 -12.58
CA MET A 98 -2.59 11.31 -12.19
C MET A 98 -2.72 12.01 -10.84
N PRO A 99 -3.82 12.76 -10.59
CA PRO A 99 -4.09 13.37 -9.30
C PRO A 99 -4.57 12.29 -8.31
N TRP A 100 -3.69 11.35 -7.94
CA TRP A 100 -3.99 10.33 -6.96
C TRP A 100 -4.45 10.99 -5.65
N THR A 101 -5.67 10.64 -5.22
CA THR A 101 -6.36 11.21 -4.06
C THR A 101 -6.29 10.30 -2.84
N GLY A 102 -6.07 9.00 -3.03
CA GLY A 102 -6.02 8.02 -1.96
C GLY A 102 -5.09 6.85 -2.23
N PHE A 103 -4.88 6.06 -1.19
CA PHE A 103 -4.06 4.85 -1.25
C PHE A 103 -4.56 3.77 -0.30
N ARG A 104 -4.18 2.52 -0.61
CA ARG A 104 -4.21 1.40 0.32
C ARG A 104 -2.90 0.62 0.21
N ILE A 105 -2.36 0.22 1.35
CA ILE A 105 -1.17 -0.63 1.44
C ILE A 105 -1.55 -1.88 2.19
N MET A 106 -1.21 -3.02 1.60
CA MET A 106 -1.35 -4.33 2.21
C MET A 106 -0.03 -5.08 2.14
N ALA A 107 0.12 -6.10 2.97
CA ALA A 107 1.28 -6.98 2.97
C ALA A 107 0.86 -8.44 2.98
N SER A 108 1.61 -9.29 2.27
CA SER A 108 1.46 -10.74 2.28
C SER A 108 2.79 -11.43 2.57
N LYS A 109 2.82 -12.48 3.38
CA LYS A 109 4.03 -13.30 3.64
C LYS A 109 3.93 -14.64 2.91
N TYR A 110 4.92 -14.96 2.09
CA TYR A 110 5.03 -16.28 1.47
C TYR A 110 5.59 -17.32 2.45
N PRO A 111 5.38 -18.64 2.19
CA PRO A 111 5.93 -19.72 3.02
C PRO A 111 7.45 -19.69 3.17
N ASN A 112 8.17 -19.07 2.23
CA ASN A 112 9.64 -18.90 2.29
C ASN A 112 10.08 -17.68 3.13
N GLY A 113 9.15 -16.99 3.80
CA GLY A 113 9.42 -15.83 4.64
C GLY A 113 9.53 -14.50 3.90
N HIS A 114 9.32 -14.47 2.58
CA HIS A 114 9.36 -13.22 1.80
C HIS A 114 8.05 -12.43 1.94
N THR A 115 8.15 -11.15 2.31
CA THR A 115 7.01 -10.23 2.31
C THR A 115 6.83 -9.55 0.95
N ILE A 116 5.61 -9.67 0.42
CA ILE A 116 5.13 -8.88 -0.71
C ILE A 116 4.36 -7.68 -0.18
N TRP A 117 4.72 -6.50 -0.64
CA TRP A 117 3.96 -5.28 -0.41
C TRP A 117 3.06 -5.02 -1.61
N HIS A 118 1.78 -4.79 -1.34
CA HIS A 118 0.77 -4.44 -2.31
C HIS A 118 0.46 -2.95 -2.17
N PHE A 119 0.86 -2.18 -3.17
CA PHE A 119 0.67 -0.73 -3.23
C PHE A 119 -0.51 -0.41 -4.15
N GLN A 120 -1.55 0.20 -3.59
CA GLN A 120 -2.74 0.57 -4.33
C GLN A 120 -2.94 2.08 -4.30
N LEU A 121 -3.11 2.69 -5.46
CA LEU A 121 -3.43 4.10 -5.63
C LEU A 121 -4.82 4.26 -6.22
N PHE A 122 -5.52 5.29 -5.75
CA PHE A 122 -6.87 5.63 -6.17
C PHE A 122 -6.97 7.12 -6.48
N ALA A 123 -7.67 7.47 -7.55
CA ALA A 123 -8.08 8.83 -7.84
C ALA A 123 -9.59 8.85 -8.06
N LYS A 124 -10.30 9.53 -7.15
CA LYS A 124 -11.74 9.71 -7.23
C LYS A 124 -12.09 10.70 -8.35
N HIS A 125 -13.00 10.34 -9.24
CA HIS A 125 -13.54 11.28 -10.22
C HIS A 125 -14.52 12.26 -9.53
N PRO A 126 -14.59 13.54 -9.93
CA PRO A 126 -15.52 14.51 -9.32
C PRO A 126 -16.99 14.10 -9.34
N GLU A 127 -17.38 13.29 -10.33
CA GLU A 127 -18.75 12.78 -10.50
C GLU A 127 -18.96 11.42 -9.81
N SER A 128 -17.90 10.80 -9.28
CA SER A 128 -18.01 9.50 -8.62
C SER A 128 -18.77 9.61 -7.31
N GLY A 129 -19.78 8.76 -7.15
CA GLY A 129 -20.51 8.56 -5.90
C GLY A 129 -19.75 7.74 -4.87
N ALA A 130 -18.60 7.16 -5.23
CA ALA A 130 -17.84 6.26 -4.36
C ALA A 130 -17.52 6.90 -3.01
N GLU A 131 -17.91 6.20 -1.94
CA GLU A 131 -17.54 6.58 -0.58
C GLU A 131 -16.07 6.25 -0.35
N ILE A 132 -15.37 7.14 0.37
CA ILE A 132 -13.94 7.00 0.64
C ILE A 132 -13.70 6.86 2.13
N PHE A 133 -12.76 5.99 2.49
CA PHE A 133 -12.49 5.67 3.88
C PHE A 133 -11.00 5.78 4.22
N THR A 134 -10.71 6.10 5.47
CA THR A 134 -9.36 6.27 6.00
C THR A 134 -9.20 5.44 7.28
N GLY A 135 -8.01 4.89 7.49
CA GLY A 135 -7.68 4.16 8.71
C GLY A 135 -8.29 2.76 8.79
N SER A 136 -8.09 2.13 9.96
CA SER A 136 -8.39 0.72 10.25
C SER A 136 -9.83 0.43 10.65
N VAL A 137 -10.62 1.44 11.04
CA VAL A 137 -12.03 1.29 11.45
C VAL A 137 -12.98 1.45 10.24
N ALA A 138 -12.43 1.37 9.04
CA ALA A 138 -13.20 1.56 7.82
C ALA A 138 -14.05 0.33 7.47
N PRO A 139 -15.24 0.50 6.86
CA PRO A 139 -16.13 -0.60 6.49
C PRO A 139 -15.51 -1.64 5.54
N ASN A 140 -14.49 -1.22 4.78
CA ASN A 140 -13.74 -2.02 3.81
C ASN A 140 -12.55 -2.79 4.42
N VAL A 141 -12.41 -2.77 5.75
CA VAL A 141 -11.45 -3.56 6.53
C VAL A 141 -12.23 -4.53 7.42
N GLU A 142 -11.82 -5.80 7.48
CA GLU A 142 -12.36 -6.79 8.42
C GLU A 142 -12.06 -6.32 9.86
N GLN A 143 -13.06 -6.41 10.73
CA GLN A 143 -12.95 -6.07 12.16
C GLN A 143 -12.63 -7.33 12.97
#